data_AF-A0A2H5VFU8-F1
#
_entry.id   AF-A0A2H5VFU8-F1
#
_cell.length_a   1.000
_cell.length_b   1.000
_cell.length_c   1.000
_cell.angle_alpha   90.00
_cell.angle_beta   90.00
_cell.angle_gamma   90.00
#
_symmetry.space_group_name_H-M   'P 1'
#
loop_
_entity.id
_entity.type
_entity.pdbx_description
1 polymer ?
#
loop_
_entity_poly.entity_id
_entity_poly.type
_entity_poly.pdbx_seq_one_letter_code
_entity_poly.pdbx_strand_id
1 'polypeptide(L)'
;MIVANSKGTPLGILIPSNLSGTVKSRREQYLALNDDRGLKLAKSFVYGKIHNQSILLKTLAKSRMRNDEALGKSLFNYSYEIEDKLKKIEDIDGNLNKVRIDLMNIEADAAKLYWDGVKLIIPEDFEFKGRVKPKATDPFNCILNFSYKALLFPDVWKAIIYSGLDPYAGFLHSDRSGRASLVLDLMEEFRQQAIDRFVINLIAKKKIDAKNTLEEGKLKKDLINLLIREYEEHINSEVYYKDKKEKLSNVIISQARSIARFLNGLEDYKPFKILW
;
A
#
# COMPACT_ATOMS: atom_id res chain seq x y z
N MET A 1 -19.22 -9.86 -0.88
CA MET A 1 -18.71 -10.58 -2.09
C MET A 1 -18.09 -9.56 -3.03
N ILE A 2 -16.95 -9.85 -3.65
CA ILE A 2 -16.35 -8.98 -4.68
C ILE A 2 -16.49 -9.68 -6.02
N VAL A 3 -16.92 -8.93 -7.03
CA VAL A 3 -16.93 -9.36 -8.43
C VAL A 3 -15.82 -8.60 -9.12
N ALA A 4 -14.92 -9.29 -9.83
CA ALA A 4 -13.80 -8.69 -10.55
C ALA A 4 -13.70 -9.24 -11.98
N ASN A 5 -13.10 -8.46 -12.88
CA ASN A 5 -12.82 -8.93 -14.24
C ASN A 5 -11.58 -9.83 -14.28
N SER A 6 -11.26 -10.39 -15.45
CA SER A 6 -10.10 -11.27 -15.66
C SER A 6 -8.73 -10.62 -15.39
N LYS A 7 -8.67 -9.28 -15.32
CA LYS A 7 -7.46 -8.53 -14.95
C LYS A 7 -7.41 -8.21 -13.44
N GLY A 8 -8.33 -8.78 -12.66
CA GLY A 8 -8.45 -8.54 -11.22
C GLY A 8 -8.97 -7.15 -10.85
N THR A 9 -9.54 -6.40 -11.80
CA THR A 9 -10.16 -5.11 -11.51
C THR A 9 -11.54 -5.34 -10.91
N PRO A 10 -11.84 -4.84 -9.70
CA PRO A 10 -13.16 -4.97 -9.10
C PRO A 10 -14.23 -4.28 -9.97
N LEU A 11 -15.27 -5.01 -10.32
CA LEU A 11 -16.47 -4.54 -11.05
C LEU A 11 -17.61 -4.21 -10.10
N GLY A 12 -17.68 -4.86 -8.94
CA GLY A 12 -18.72 -4.62 -7.94
C GLY A 12 -18.38 -5.27 -6.59
N ILE A 13 -18.95 -4.71 -5.52
CA ILE A 13 -18.77 -5.22 -4.16
C ILE A 13 -20.15 -5.29 -3.50
N LEU A 14 -20.59 -6.50 -3.15
CA LEU A 14 -21.78 -6.72 -2.32
C LEU A 14 -21.41 -6.54 -0.85
N ILE A 15 -22.13 -5.61 -0.22
CA ILE A 15 -22.00 -5.24 1.19
C ILE A 15 -23.32 -5.51 1.93
N PRO A 16 -23.31 -5.86 3.22
CA PRO A 16 -24.53 -5.98 4.01
C PRO A 16 -25.30 -4.65 4.07
N SER A 17 -26.64 -4.72 4.14
CA SER A 17 -27.50 -3.54 4.24
C SER A 17 -27.39 -2.80 5.57
N ASN A 18 -27.05 -3.52 6.65
CA ASN A 18 -26.92 -2.95 7.99
C ASN A 18 -25.48 -2.50 8.24
N LEU A 19 -25.19 -1.24 7.93
CA LEU A 19 -23.95 -0.55 8.31
C LEU A 19 -24.24 0.43 9.45
N SER A 20 -23.52 0.33 10.57
CA SER A 20 -23.68 1.23 11.70
C SER A 20 -22.78 2.48 11.57
N GLY A 21 -23.24 3.62 12.10
CA GLY A 21 -22.39 4.81 12.33
C GLY A 21 -21.92 5.59 11.09
N THR A 22 -22.56 5.42 9.93
CA THR A 22 -22.01 5.89 8.63
C THR A 22 -22.20 7.40 8.36
N VAL A 23 -23.36 7.98 8.69
CA VAL A 23 -23.68 9.34 8.25
C VAL A 23 -22.82 10.40 8.94
N LYS A 24 -22.60 10.28 10.26
CA LYS A 24 -21.77 11.22 11.02
C LYS A 24 -20.32 11.20 10.51
N SER A 25 -19.73 10.01 10.39
CA SER A 25 -18.35 9.86 9.92
C SER A 25 -18.15 10.39 8.50
N ARG A 26 -19.10 10.17 7.58
CA ARG A 26 -19.03 10.75 6.23
C ARG A 26 -19.15 12.27 6.23
N ARG A 27 -20.03 12.85 7.05
CA ARG A 27 -20.13 14.32 7.20
C ARG A 27 -18.79 14.90 7.66
N GLU A 28 -18.19 14.33 8.70
CA GLU A 28 -16.89 14.76 9.20
C GLU A 28 -15.77 14.54 8.17
N GLN A 29 -15.83 13.45 7.40
CA GLN A 29 -14.89 13.20 6.30
C GLN A 29 -14.95 14.30 5.23
N TYR A 30 -16.14 14.73 4.82
CA TYR A 30 -16.29 15.78 3.81
C TYR A 30 -15.88 17.15 4.34
N LEU A 31 -16.16 17.44 5.62
CA LEU A 31 -15.69 18.66 6.27
C LEU A 31 -14.16 18.69 6.34
N ALA A 32 -13.54 17.58 6.71
CA ALA A 32 -12.09 17.44 6.82
C ALA A 32 -11.32 17.66 5.50
N LEU A 33 -11.98 17.56 4.34
CA LEU A 33 -11.35 17.94 3.06
C LEU A 33 -10.98 19.43 2.99
N ASN A 34 -11.61 20.26 3.83
CA ASN A 34 -11.46 21.71 3.84
C ASN A 34 -10.83 22.26 5.13
N ASP A 35 -10.33 21.39 6.02
CA ASP A 35 -9.64 21.80 7.25
C ASP A 35 -8.35 20.99 7.51
N ASP A 36 -7.68 21.28 8.63
CA ASP A 36 -6.36 20.73 8.97
C ASP A 36 -6.36 19.20 9.12
N ARG A 37 -7.52 18.58 9.38
CA ARG A 37 -7.63 17.11 9.50
C ARG A 37 -7.25 16.44 8.18
N GLY A 38 -7.64 17.01 7.05
CA GLY A 38 -7.31 16.48 5.75
C GLY A 38 -5.81 16.50 5.47
N LEU A 39 -5.13 17.60 5.83
CA LEU A 39 -3.67 17.66 5.73
C LEU A 39 -2.99 16.62 6.64
N LYS A 40 -3.44 16.50 7.89
CA LYS A 40 -2.89 15.52 8.84
C LYS A 40 -3.01 14.08 8.31
N LEU A 41 -4.15 13.72 7.71
CA LEU A 41 -4.34 12.40 7.09
C LEU A 41 -3.45 12.21 5.87
N ALA A 42 -3.40 13.19 4.95
CA ALA A 42 -2.55 13.12 3.77
C ALA A 42 -1.06 12.96 4.13
N LYS A 43 -0.56 13.75 5.08
CA LYS A 43 0.81 13.62 5.63
C LYS A 43 1.03 12.23 6.21
N SER A 44 0.07 11.70 6.97
CA SER A 44 0.17 10.38 7.60
C SER A 44 0.26 9.25 6.57
N PHE A 45 -0.54 9.27 5.51
CA PHE A 45 -0.49 8.23 4.46
C PHE A 45 0.84 8.22 3.71
N VAL A 46 1.36 9.41 3.34
CA VAL A 46 2.67 9.55 2.72
C VAL A 46 3.77 9.08 3.67
N TYR A 47 3.73 9.53 4.94
CA TYR A 47 4.69 9.12 5.95
C TYR A 47 4.70 7.59 6.12
N GLY A 48 3.53 6.98 6.30
CA GLY A 48 3.38 5.53 6.48
C GLY A 48 4.00 4.75 5.32
N LYS A 49 3.74 5.19 4.09
CA LYS A 49 4.33 4.58 2.90
C LYS A 49 5.85 4.67 2.88
N ILE A 50 6.41 5.87 3.03
CA ILE A 50 7.87 6.10 2.94
C ILE A 50 8.60 5.34 4.06
N HIS A 51 8.06 5.38 5.28
CA HIS A 51 8.56 4.60 6.40
C HIS A 51 8.54 3.10 6.08
N ASN A 52 7.42 2.57 5.57
CA ASN A 52 7.31 1.15 5.27
C ASN A 52 8.22 0.71 4.11
N GLN A 53 8.46 1.59 3.13
CA GLN A 53 9.45 1.39 2.07
C GLN A 53 10.86 1.31 2.63
N SER A 54 11.26 2.24 3.50
CA SER A 54 12.59 2.21 4.10
C SER A 54 12.79 0.93 4.89
N ILE A 55 11.85 0.58 5.79
CA ILE A 55 11.94 -0.59 6.67
C ILE A 55 11.98 -1.91 5.89
N LEU A 56 11.23 -2.02 4.78
CA LEU A 56 11.27 -3.22 3.95
C LEU A 56 12.65 -3.39 3.29
N LEU A 57 13.23 -2.34 2.70
CA LEU A 57 14.59 -2.41 2.13
C LEU A 57 15.63 -2.77 3.18
N LYS A 58 15.53 -2.13 4.34
CA LYS A 58 16.35 -2.40 5.52
C LYS A 58 16.26 -3.90 5.86
N THR A 59 15.05 -4.50 5.83
CA THR A 59 14.84 -5.90 6.22
C THR A 59 15.49 -6.84 5.21
N LEU A 60 15.37 -6.49 3.93
CA LEU A 60 15.97 -7.20 2.81
C LEU A 60 17.51 -7.07 2.81
N ALA A 61 18.05 -5.95 3.27
CA ALA A 61 19.47 -5.71 3.46
C ALA A 61 20.05 -6.64 4.53
N LYS A 62 19.41 -6.68 5.71
CA LYS A 62 19.85 -7.52 6.85
C LYS A 62 19.94 -9.00 6.51
N SER A 63 18.98 -9.53 5.75
CA SER A 63 19.01 -10.94 5.32
C SER A 63 20.10 -11.25 4.29
N ARG A 64 20.62 -10.24 3.59
CA ARG A 64 21.65 -10.38 2.56
C ARG A 64 23.07 -10.12 3.04
N MET A 65 23.26 -9.40 4.15
CA MET A 65 24.58 -9.10 4.72
C MET A 65 25.49 -10.32 4.90
N ARG A 66 24.93 -11.53 5.09
CA ARG A 66 25.71 -12.77 5.24
C ARG A 66 26.20 -13.37 3.93
N ASN A 67 25.44 -13.21 2.85
CA ASN A 67 25.68 -13.89 1.57
C ASN A 67 26.24 -12.94 0.50
N ASP A 68 25.89 -11.65 0.59
CA ASP A 68 26.33 -10.58 -0.31
C ASP A 68 26.33 -9.25 0.47
N GLU A 69 27.47 -8.96 1.09
CA GLU A 69 27.65 -7.77 1.92
C GLU A 69 27.52 -6.47 1.11
N ALA A 70 28.02 -6.45 -0.13
CA ALA A 70 27.97 -5.27 -1.00
C ALA A 70 26.52 -4.92 -1.37
N LEU A 71 25.72 -5.92 -1.73
CA LEU A 71 24.28 -5.75 -1.97
C LEU A 71 23.55 -5.32 -0.69
N GLY A 72 23.85 -5.95 0.46
CA GLY A 72 23.30 -5.56 1.75
C GLY A 72 23.56 -4.08 2.08
N LYS A 73 24.80 -3.61 1.94
CA LYS A 73 25.17 -2.20 2.14
C LYS A 73 24.42 -1.26 1.18
N SER A 74 24.30 -1.65 -0.09
CA SER A 74 23.58 -0.85 -1.10
C SER A 74 22.11 -0.66 -0.73
N LEU A 75 21.43 -1.72 -0.26
CA LEU A 75 20.05 -1.65 0.21
C LEU A 75 19.87 -0.81 1.48
N PHE A 76 20.84 -0.86 2.40
CA PHE A 76 20.85 0.04 3.56
C PHE A 76 20.96 1.51 3.14
N ASN A 77 21.85 1.83 2.19
CA ASN A 77 22.00 3.20 1.70
C ASN A 77 20.70 3.74 1.11
N TYR A 78 20.03 2.98 0.22
CA TYR A 78 18.70 3.36 -0.27
C TYR A 78 17.69 3.55 0.86
N SER A 79 17.70 2.67 1.87
CA SER A 79 16.80 2.80 3.03
C SER A 79 17.02 4.12 3.80
N TYR A 80 18.28 4.50 4.04
CA TYR A 80 18.60 5.77 4.72
C TYR A 80 18.23 6.99 3.89
N GLU A 81 18.50 6.98 2.58
CA GLU A 81 18.11 8.08 1.67
C GLU A 81 16.58 8.27 1.61
N ILE A 82 15.81 7.19 1.70
CA ILE A 82 14.34 7.24 1.80
C ILE A 82 13.90 7.83 3.14
N GLU A 83 14.54 7.46 4.25
CA GLU A 83 14.22 8.01 5.58
C GLU A 83 14.47 9.50 5.68
N ASP A 84 15.50 10.02 5.02
CA ASP A 84 15.76 11.45 4.96
C ASP A 84 14.63 12.25 4.29
N LYS A 85 13.79 11.59 3.46
CA LYS A 85 12.59 12.22 2.89
C LYS A 85 11.48 12.44 3.92
N LEU A 86 11.44 11.66 5.01
CA LEU A 86 10.40 11.77 6.05
C LEU A 86 10.44 13.14 6.73
N LYS A 87 11.64 13.70 6.96
CA LYS A 87 11.83 15.02 7.57
C LYS A 87 11.09 16.11 6.79
N LYS A 88 11.14 16.04 5.45
CA LYS A 88 10.48 17.02 4.56
C LYS A 88 8.95 17.01 4.67
N ILE A 89 8.35 15.91 5.12
CA ILE A 89 6.89 15.84 5.31
C ILE A 89 6.49 16.68 6.51
N GLU A 90 7.27 16.64 7.59
CA GLU A 90 6.96 17.35 8.84
C GLU A 90 6.85 18.86 8.60
N ASP A 91 7.74 19.41 7.78
CA ASP A 91 7.82 20.83 7.42
C ASP A 91 6.68 21.33 6.50
N ILE A 92 5.90 20.42 5.89
CA ILE A 92 4.78 20.82 5.03
C ILE A 92 3.61 21.33 5.88
N ASP A 93 3.20 22.57 5.64
CA ASP A 93 2.04 23.19 6.24
C ASP A 93 1.21 24.00 5.23
N GLY A 94 -0.05 24.25 5.55
CA GLY A 94 -0.99 25.05 4.75
C GLY A 94 -2.20 24.26 4.24
N ASN A 95 -2.92 24.84 3.28
CA ASN A 95 -4.14 24.22 2.78
C ASN A 95 -3.82 22.94 1.97
N LEU A 96 -4.51 21.84 2.31
CA LEU A 96 -4.34 20.53 1.66
C LEU A 96 -4.31 20.61 0.12
N ASN A 97 -5.19 21.40 -0.50
CA ASN A 97 -5.27 21.47 -1.96
C ASN A 97 -4.02 22.10 -2.59
N LYS A 98 -3.29 22.96 -1.86
CA LYS A 98 -2.05 23.58 -2.33
C LYS A 98 -0.86 22.65 -2.16
N VAL A 99 -0.76 21.99 -1.01
CA VAL A 99 0.43 21.19 -0.64
C VAL A 99 0.37 19.72 -1.07
N ARG A 100 -0.78 19.27 -1.61
CA ARG A 100 -0.96 17.90 -2.11
C ARG A 100 0.10 17.52 -3.16
N ILE A 101 0.47 18.46 -4.03
CA ILE A 101 1.50 18.23 -5.06
C ILE A 101 2.87 18.04 -4.42
N ASP A 102 3.21 18.83 -3.40
CA ASP A 102 4.49 18.72 -2.69
C ASP A 102 4.61 17.36 -1.97
N LEU A 103 3.53 16.93 -1.32
CA LEU A 103 3.43 15.60 -0.70
C LEU A 103 3.62 14.46 -1.73
N MET A 104 3.00 14.58 -2.92
CA MET A 104 3.16 13.62 -4.00
C MET A 104 4.57 13.62 -4.59
N ASN A 105 5.23 14.77 -4.67
CA ASN A 105 6.61 14.86 -5.15
C ASN A 105 7.58 14.16 -4.20
N ILE A 106 7.44 14.38 -2.89
CA ILE A 106 8.23 13.67 -1.87
C ILE A 106 7.99 12.16 -1.95
N GLU A 107 6.73 11.75 -2.10
CA GLU A 107 6.36 10.34 -2.29
C GLU A 107 7.02 9.74 -3.54
N ALA A 108 6.97 10.44 -4.67
CA ALA A 108 7.53 9.96 -5.93
C ALA A 108 9.06 9.80 -5.85
N ASP A 109 9.76 10.75 -5.22
CA ASP A 109 11.21 10.70 -5.00
C ASP A 109 11.59 9.48 -4.15
N ALA A 110 10.89 9.27 -3.02
CA ALA A 110 11.10 8.11 -2.16
C ALA A 110 10.78 6.80 -2.88
N ALA A 111 9.69 6.76 -3.67
CA ALA A 111 9.30 5.60 -4.42
C ALA A 111 10.33 5.22 -5.50
N LYS A 112 10.97 6.21 -6.14
CA LYS A 112 12.05 5.96 -7.10
C LYS A 112 13.22 5.21 -6.44
N LEU A 113 13.75 5.77 -5.35
CA LEU A 113 14.81 5.14 -4.56
C LEU A 113 14.42 3.73 -4.08
N TYR A 114 13.18 3.58 -3.63
CA TYR A 114 12.66 2.30 -3.19
C TYR A 114 12.71 1.24 -4.29
N TRP A 115 12.20 1.56 -5.48
CA TRP A 115 12.18 0.62 -6.60
C TRP A 115 13.57 0.38 -7.20
N ASP A 116 14.47 1.36 -7.14
CA ASP A 116 15.89 1.18 -7.51
C ASP A 116 16.57 0.18 -6.56
N GLY A 117 16.29 0.25 -5.26
CA GLY A 117 16.74 -0.75 -4.28
C GLY A 117 16.13 -2.14 -4.52
N VAL A 118 14.81 -2.23 -4.72
CA VAL A 118 14.13 -3.51 -5.01
C VAL A 118 14.68 -4.14 -6.29
N LYS A 119 14.99 -3.35 -7.31
CA LYS A 119 15.54 -3.85 -8.57
C LYS A 119 16.82 -4.67 -8.40
N LEU A 120 17.67 -4.32 -7.43
CA LEU A 120 18.91 -5.06 -7.16
C LEU A 120 18.69 -6.49 -6.67
N ILE A 121 17.48 -6.82 -6.20
CA ILE A 121 17.17 -8.15 -5.62
C ILE A 121 16.22 -8.98 -6.48
N ILE A 122 15.62 -8.38 -7.50
CA ILE A 122 14.72 -9.08 -8.41
C ILE A 122 15.60 -9.77 -9.47
N PRO A 123 15.42 -11.09 -9.68
CA PRO A 123 16.18 -11.82 -10.71
C PRO A 123 16.01 -11.22 -12.11
N GLU A 124 17.08 -11.29 -12.91
CA GLU A 124 17.14 -10.64 -14.24
C GLU A 124 16.06 -11.16 -15.21
N ASP A 125 15.63 -12.41 -15.07
CA ASP A 125 14.60 -13.03 -15.91
C ASP A 125 13.21 -12.38 -15.74
N PHE A 126 12.96 -11.65 -14.65
CA PHE A 126 11.77 -10.83 -14.49
C PHE A 126 11.84 -9.49 -15.25
N GLU A 127 12.98 -9.14 -15.86
CA GLU A 127 13.20 -7.95 -16.68
C GLU A 127 12.80 -6.62 -16.00
N PHE A 128 12.85 -6.58 -14.67
CA PHE A 128 12.36 -5.44 -13.90
C PHE A 128 13.33 -4.25 -13.99
N LYS A 129 12.96 -3.24 -14.78
CA LYS A 129 13.76 -2.00 -14.93
C LYS A 129 13.39 -0.90 -13.94
N GLY A 130 12.22 -1.01 -13.32
CA GLY A 130 11.61 -0.03 -12.43
C GLY A 130 10.09 -0.16 -12.42
N ARG A 131 9.39 0.54 -11.52
CA ARG A 131 7.93 0.42 -11.37
C ARG A 131 7.18 1.09 -12.53
N VAL A 132 6.35 0.32 -13.23
CA VAL A 132 5.52 0.79 -14.35
C VAL A 132 4.03 0.50 -14.09
N LYS A 133 3.18 1.53 -14.30
CA LYS A 133 1.70 1.46 -14.26
C LYS A 133 1.15 2.07 -15.56
N PRO A 134 -0.07 1.77 -16.04
CA PRO A 134 -0.78 0.49 -16.19
C PRO A 134 -0.43 -0.27 -17.51
N LYS A 135 0.70 0.04 -18.16
CA LYS A 135 1.15 -0.58 -19.43
C LYS A 135 2.39 -1.49 -19.26
N ALA A 136 2.55 -2.07 -18.08
CA ALA A 136 3.68 -2.94 -17.82
C ALA A 136 3.60 -4.20 -18.68
N THR A 137 4.75 -4.63 -19.20
CA THR A 137 4.91 -5.87 -19.97
C THR A 137 5.82 -6.85 -19.26
N ASP A 138 6.56 -6.42 -18.24
CA ASP A 138 7.43 -7.28 -17.44
C ASP A 138 6.64 -8.10 -16.40
N PRO A 139 7.02 -9.36 -16.15
CA PRO A 139 6.38 -10.26 -15.18
C PRO A 139 6.15 -9.63 -13.80
N PHE A 140 7.18 -8.97 -13.23
CA PHE A 140 7.12 -8.47 -11.85
C PHE A 140 6.11 -7.33 -11.69
N ASN A 141 6.12 -6.33 -12.58
CA ASN A 141 5.12 -5.28 -12.55
C ASN A 141 3.70 -5.80 -12.82
N CYS A 142 3.53 -6.81 -13.69
CA CYS A 142 2.23 -7.43 -13.93
C CYS A 142 1.68 -8.08 -12.65
N ILE A 143 2.51 -8.84 -11.92
CA ILE A 143 2.14 -9.43 -10.63
C ILE A 143 1.78 -8.34 -9.61
N LEU A 144 2.64 -7.33 -9.42
CA LEU A 144 2.37 -6.23 -8.50
C LEU A 144 1.06 -5.50 -8.84
N ASN A 145 0.85 -5.16 -10.12
CA ASN A 145 -0.36 -4.49 -10.59
C ASN A 145 -1.62 -5.29 -10.28
N PHE A 146 -1.58 -6.60 -10.50
CA PHE A 146 -2.67 -7.49 -10.13
C PHE A 146 -2.86 -7.53 -8.62
N SER A 147 -1.81 -7.81 -7.84
CA SER A 147 -1.90 -7.97 -6.39
C SER A 147 -2.41 -6.71 -5.68
N TYR A 148 -1.97 -5.51 -6.09
CA TYR A 148 -2.53 -4.27 -5.52
C TYR A 148 -4.02 -4.11 -5.84
N LYS A 149 -4.46 -4.40 -7.08
CA LYS A 149 -5.84 -4.14 -7.54
C LYS A 149 -6.84 -5.22 -7.15
N ALA A 150 -6.41 -6.47 -7.19
CA ALA A 150 -7.27 -7.64 -7.04
C ALA A 150 -7.29 -8.16 -5.59
N LEU A 151 -6.22 -7.91 -4.83
CA LEU A 151 -6.05 -8.46 -3.48
C LEU A 151 -6.15 -7.36 -2.41
N LEU A 152 -5.23 -6.40 -2.42
CA LEU A 152 -5.19 -5.37 -1.37
C LEU A 152 -6.33 -4.35 -1.49
N PHE A 153 -6.63 -3.85 -2.69
CA PHE A 153 -7.66 -2.83 -2.89
C PHE A 153 -9.02 -3.26 -2.34
N PRO A 154 -9.53 -4.48 -2.61
CA PRO A 154 -10.81 -4.89 -2.05
C PRO A 154 -10.81 -5.06 -0.52
N ASP A 155 -9.70 -5.43 0.11
CA ASP A 155 -9.61 -5.51 1.57
C ASP A 155 -9.68 -4.12 2.22
N VAL A 156 -8.94 -3.16 1.66
CA VAL A 156 -8.97 -1.77 2.12
C VAL A 156 -10.35 -1.15 1.87
N TRP A 157 -10.98 -1.44 0.72
CA TRP A 157 -12.35 -1.00 0.43
C TRP A 157 -13.34 -1.50 1.47
N LYS A 158 -13.33 -2.81 1.77
CA LYS A 158 -14.18 -3.42 2.80
C LYS A 158 -13.97 -2.71 4.14
N ALA A 159 -12.72 -2.52 4.55
CA ALA A 159 -12.38 -1.87 5.81
C ALA A 159 -12.95 -0.44 5.91
N ILE A 160 -12.86 0.35 4.84
CA ILE A 160 -13.41 1.71 4.77
C ILE A 160 -14.93 1.70 4.90
N ILE A 161 -15.62 0.85 4.12
CA ILE A 161 -17.08 0.73 4.19
C ILE A 161 -17.54 0.31 5.59
N TYR A 162 -16.91 -0.71 6.19
CA TYR A 162 -17.23 -1.18 7.54
C TYR A 162 -16.90 -0.17 8.64
N SER A 163 -16.05 0.82 8.35
CA SER A 163 -15.75 1.93 9.26
C SER A 163 -16.70 3.11 9.07
N GLY A 164 -17.68 3.00 8.16
CA GLY A 164 -18.67 4.02 7.90
C GLY A 164 -18.15 5.23 7.12
N LEU A 165 -17.04 5.08 6.40
CA LEU A 165 -16.44 6.12 5.56
C LEU A 165 -16.90 6.00 4.10
N ASP A 166 -16.66 7.04 3.31
CA ASP A 166 -16.84 7.05 1.86
C ASP A 166 -15.53 6.66 1.16
N PRO A 167 -15.47 5.56 0.37
CA PRO A 167 -14.29 5.15 -0.39
C PRO A 167 -13.77 6.18 -1.41
N TYR A 168 -14.62 7.08 -1.88
CA TYR A 168 -14.31 8.01 -2.97
C TYR A 168 -13.77 9.35 -2.48
N ALA A 169 -14.05 9.75 -1.24
CA ALA A 169 -13.58 11.02 -0.68
C ALA A 169 -12.20 10.85 0.00
N GLY A 170 -11.13 10.96 -0.79
CA GLY A 170 -9.75 10.85 -0.31
C GLY A 170 -9.11 12.20 0.01
N PHE A 171 -7.98 12.17 0.71
CA PHE A 171 -7.25 13.36 1.14
C PHE A 171 -5.99 13.59 0.29
N LEU A 172 -5.22 12.53 0.02
CA LEU A 172 -3.97 12.60 -0.75
C LEU A 172 -4.27 12.49 -2.25
N HIS A 173 -4.87 11.40 -2.72
CA HIS A 173 -5.20 11.27 -4.14
C HIS A 173 -6.39 12.16 -4.51
N SER A 174 -6.21 13.01 -5.52
CA SER A 174 -7.24 13.97 -5.96
C SER A 174 -8.58 13.29 -6.27
N ASP A 175 -9.68 13.94 -5.90
CA ASP A 175 -11.04 13.57 -6.29
C ASP A 175 -11.22 13.72 -7.81
N ARG A 176 -10.96 12.62 -8.52
CA ARG A 176 -11.41 12.45 -9.90
C ARG A 176 -12.63 11.55 -9.86
N SER A 177 -13.68 11.91 -10.61
CA SER A 177 -14.90 11.12 -10.68
C SER A 177 -14.59 9.64 -10.96
N GLY A 178 -15.18 8.74 -10.15
CA GLY A 178 -14.99 7.29 -10.25
C GLY A 178 -13.69 6.74 -9.64
N ARG A 179 -12.81 7.57 -9.07
CA ARG A 179 -11.59 7.11 -8.38
C ARG A 179 -11.87 6.94 -6.89
N ALA A 180 -11.64 5.74 -6.36
CA ALA A 180 -11.78 5.44 -4.94
C ALA A 180 -10.60 5.99 -4.13
N SER A 181 -10.53 7.32 -4.01
CA SER A 181 -9.34 8.03 -3.52
C SER A 181 -8.96 7.64 -2.09
N LEU A 182 -9.91 7.49 -1.17
CA LEU A 182 -9.59 7.09 0.21
C LEU A 182 -9.06 5.66 0.28
N VAL A 183 -9.55 4.76 -0.59
CA VAL A 183 -9.02 3.39 -0.69
C VAL A 183 -7.56 3.45 -1.11
N LEU A 184 -7.24 4.25 -2.13
CA LEU A 184 -5.88 4.40 -2.62
C LEU A 184 -4.95 5.05 -1.60
N ASP A 185 -5.46 6.01 -0.83
CA ASP A 185 -4.75 6.67 0.27
C ASP A 185 -4.39 5.67 1.38
N LEU A 186 -5.38 4.97 1.93
CA LEU A 186 -5.14 4.00 3.00
C LEU A 186 -4.30 2.82 2.51
N MET A 187 -4.44 2.42 1.24
CA MET A 187 -3.57 1.40 0.65
C MET A 187 -2.09 1.78 0.75
N GLU A 188 -1.72 3.06 0.73
CA GLU A 188 -0.32 3.49 0.79
C GLU A 188 0.42 2.94 2.01
N GLU A 189 -0.25 2.86 3.17
CA GLU A 189 0.35 2.32 4.39
C GLU A 189 0.63 0.81 4.28
N PHE A 190 -0.16 0.08 3.49
CA PHE A 190 -0.13 -1.39 3.47
C PHE A 190 0.61 -1.99 2.27
N ARG A 191 0.98 -1.21 1.25
CA ARG A 191 1.59 -1.75 0.02
C ARG A 191 2.79 -2.64 0.32
N GLN A 192 3.71 -2.19 1.15
CA GLN A 192 4.94 -2.93 1.45
C GLN A 192 4.66 -4.21 2.24
N GLN A 193 3.86 -4.12 3.30
CA GLN A 193 3.61 -5.27 4.18
C GLN A 193 2.67 -6.30 3.55
N ALA A 194 1.63 -5.85 2.86
CA ALA A 194 0.62 -6.75 2.29
C ALA A 194 1.02 -7.31 0.93
N ILE A 195 1.69 -6.51 0.07
CA ILE A 195 1.96 -6.90 -1.33
C ILE A 195 3.44 -7.02 -1.63
N ASP A 196 4.26 -5.99 -1.40
CA ASP A 196 5.64 -6.00 -1.92
C ASP A 196 6.46 -7.12 -1.27
N ARG A 197 6.44 -7.19 0.08
CA ARG A 197 7.05 -8.28 0.85
C ARG A 197 6.50 -9.64 0.43
N PHE A 198 5.19 -9.74 0.21
CA PHE A 198 4.52 -10.96 -0.22
C PHE A 198 5.06 -11.46 -1.57
N VAL A 199 5.05 -10.61 -2.60
CA VAL A 199 5.51 -10.97 -3.95
C VAL A 199 7.00 -11.26 -3.96
N ILE A 200 7.83 -10.42 -3.31
CA ILE A 200 9.28 -10.65 -3.20
C ILE A 200 9.56 -12.00 -2.54
N ASN A 201 8.82 -12.37 -1.50
CA ASN A 201 9.00 -13.65 -0.82
C ASN A 201 8.62 -14.84 -1.70
N LEU A 202 7.56 -14.75 -2.51
CA LEU A 202 7.18 -15.82 -3.43
C LEU A 202 8.25 -16.06 -4.50
N ILE A 203 8.85 -14.99 -5.03
CA ILE A 203 9.96 -15.06 -5.98
C ILE A 203 11.21 -15.64 -5.30
N ALA A 204 11.56 -15.15 -4.12
CA ALA A 204 12.72 -15.65 -3.37
C ALA A 204 12.61 -17.13 -3.01
N LYS A 205 11.40 -17.63 -2.74
CA LYS A 205 11.09 -19.05 -2.50
C LYS A 205 10.93 -19.87 -3.77
N LYS A 206 11.15 -19.29 -4.96
CA LYS A 206 10.97 -19.92 -6.28
C LYS A 206 9.57 -20.51 -6.49
N LYS A 207 8.55 -19.94 -5.84
CA LYS A 207 7.13 -20.31 -6.07
C LYS A 207 6.58 -19.67 -7.35
N ILE A 208 7.22 -18.61 -7.83
CA ILE A 208 6.90 -17.91 -9.08
C ILE A 208 8.17 -17.86 -9.91
N ASP A 209 8.08 -18.25 -11.17
CA ASP A 209 9.11 -18.08 -12.18
C ASP A 209 8.66 -17.07 -13.25
N ALA A 210 9.61 -16.32 -13.82
CA ALA A 210 9.28 -15.25 -14.77
C ALA A 210 8.67 -15.79 -16.07
N LYS A 211 9.18 -16.93 -16.57
CA LYS A 211 8.79 -17.53 -17.86
C LYS A 211 7.35 -18.03 -17.87
N ASN A 212 6.85 -18.47 -16.74
CA ASN A 212 5.50 -18.99 -16.57
C ASN A 212 4.52 -17.97 -15.97
N THR A 213 4.90 -16.70 -15.93
CA THR A 213 4.03 -15.64 -15.36
C THR A 213 2.98 -15.15 -16.36
N LEU A 214 3.37 -14.95 -17.63
CA LEU A 214 2.55 -14.29 -18.64
C LEU A 214 2.12 -15.21 -19.78
N GLU A 215 0.92 -14.99 -20.29
CA GLU A 215 0.36 -15.55 -21.52
C GLU A 215 -0.38 -14.42 -22.26
N GLU A 216 0.04 -14.12 -23.49
CA GLU A 216 -0.51 -13.02 -24.31
C GLU A 216 -0.54 -11.66 -23.56
N GLY A 217 0.49 -11.39 -22.75
CA GLY A 217 0.60 -10.15 -21.96
C GLY A 217 -0.36 -10.07 -20.76
N LYS A 218 -0.98 -11.17 -20.34
CA LYS A 218 -1.81 -11.29 -19.12
C LYS A 218 -1.20 -12.31 -18.16
N LEU A 219 -1.52 -12.20 -16.87
CA LEU A 219 -1.14 -13.24 -15.91
C LEU A 219 -1.87 -14.54 -16.22
N LYS A 220 -1.14 -15.65 -16.18
CA LYS A 220 -1.74 -16.99 -16.32
C LYS A 220 -2.73 -17.28 -15.19
N LYS A 221 -3.77 -18.03 -15.49
CA LYS A 221 -4.82 -18.40 -14.52
C LYS A 221 -4.26 -19.17 -13.31
N ASP A 222 -3.31 -20.07 -13.54
CA ASP A 222 -2.68 -20.85 -12.46
C ASP A 222 -1.88 -19.96 -11.51
N LEU A 223 -1.16 -18.96 -12.05
CA LEU A 223 -0.48 -17.97 -11.22
C LEU A 223 -1.47 -17.10 -10.45
N ILE A 224 -2.58 -16.68 -11.07
CA ILE A 224 -3.63 -15.94 -10.36
C ILE A 224 -4.17 -16.76 -9.17
N ASN A 225 -4.47 -18.04 -9.38
CA ASN A 225 -4.95 -18.92 -8.32
C ASN A 225 -3.91 -19.10 -7.20
N LEU A 226 -2.63 -19.26 -7.57
CA LEU A 226 -1.52 -19.30 -6.61
C LEU A 226 -1.45 -18.01 -5.79
N LEU A 227 -1.48 -16.84 -6.45
CA LEU A 227 -1.42 -15.54 -5.79
C LEU A 227 -2.57 -15.34 -4.81
N ILE A 228 -3.80 -15.72 -5.19
CA ILE A 228 -4.97 -15.63 -4.31
C ILE A 228 -4.78 -16.54 -3.08
N ARG A 229 -4.43 -17.81 -3.29
CA ARG A 229 -4.26 -18.78 -2.19
C ARG A 229 -3.16 -18.34 -1.21
N GLU A 230 -1.99 -17.97 -1.72
CA GLU A 230 -0.87 -17.55 -0.87
C GLU A 230 -1.15 -16.20 -0.19
N TYR A 231 -1.93 -15.32 -0.83
CA TYR A 231 -2.33 -14.05 -0.22
C TYR A 231 -3.33 -14.26 0.92
N GLU A 232 -4.28 -15.18 0.79
CA GLU A 232 -5.21 -15.52 1.89
C GLU A 232 -4.48 -16.01 3.14
N GLU A 233 -3.41 -16.79 2.98
CA GLU A 233 -2.54 -17.16 4.10
C GLU A 233 -1.76 -15.95 4.64
N HIS A 234 -1.17 -15.15 3.75
CA HIS A 234 -0.37 -13.98 4.11
C HIS A 234 -1.16 -12.89 4.84
N ILE A 235 -2.36 -12.55 4.36
CA ILE A 235 -3.21 -11.49 4.95
C ILE A 235 -3.74 -11.88 6.33
N ASN A 236 -3.80 -13.18 6.62
CA ASN A 236 -4.19 -13.72 7.92
C ASN A 236 -2.99 -14.00 8.84
N SER A 237 -1.76 -13.72 8.39
CA SER A 237 -0.57 -13.81 9.23
C SER A 237 -0.53 -12.70 10.27
N GLU A 238 0.14 -12.98 11.40
CA GLU A 238 0.30 -12.03 12.49
C GLU A 238 1.40 -11.01 12.19
N VAL A 239 1.09 -9.74 12.41
CA VAL A 239 2.03 -8.62 12.39
C VAL A 239 1.94 -7.88 13.72
N TYR A 240 3.01 -7.19 14.10
CA TYR A 240 2.97 -6.35 15.30
C TYR A 240 2.24 -5.03 15.00
N TYR A 241 1.28 -4.67 15.84
CA TYR A 241 0.47 -3.46 15.72
C TYR A 241 -0.02 -3.01 17.10
N LYS A 242 0.25 -1.74 17.47
CA LYS A 242 -0.13 -1.15 18.78
C LYS A 242 0.23 -2.06 19.96
N ASP A 243 1.49 -2.44 20.06
CA ASP A 243 2.09 -3.21 21.15
C ASP A 243 1.65 -4.68 21.28
N LYS A 244 0.91 -5.21 20.30
CA LYS A 244 0.49 -6.62 20.27
C LYS A 244 0.62 -7.22 18.87
N LYS A 245 0.55 -8.55 18.79
CA LYS A 245 0.36 -9.25 17.51
C LYS A 245 -1.10 -9.22 17.09
N GLU A 246 -1.34 -8.99 15.81
CA GLU A 246 -2.68 -8.93 15.22
C GLU A 246 -2.63 -9.39 13.77
N LYS A 247 -3.72 -9.97 13.26
CA LYS A 247 -3.79 -10.36 11.84
C LYS A 247 -3.69 -9.13 10.96
N LEU A 248 -2.93 -9.20 9.86
CA LEU A 248 -2.78 -8.05 8.94
C LEU A 248 -4.15 -7.56 8.41
N SER A 249 -5.08 -8.47 8.12
CA SER A 249 -6.48 -8.15 7.78
C SER A 249 -7.19 -7.30 8.85
N ASN A 250 -7.03 -7.65 10.13
CA ASN A 250 -7.58 -6.90 11.26
C ASN A 250 -6.89 -5.54 11.44
N VAL A 251 -5.59 -5.44 11.14
CA VAL A 251 -4.86 -4.17 11.17
C VAL A 251 -5.40 -3.18 10.12
N ILE A 252 -5.70 -3.65 8.90
CA ILE A 252 -6.31 -2.83 7.85
C ILE A 252 -7.66 -2.27 8.31
N ILE A 253 -8.51 -3.11 8.91
CA ILE A 253 -9.80 -2.69 9.48
C ILE A 253 -9.58 -1.69 10.62
N SER A 254 -8.60 -1.93 11.49
CA SER A 254 -8.29 -1.05 12.62
C SER A 254 -7.78 0.32 12.17
N GLN A 255 -7.00 0.39 11.09
CA GLN A 255 -6.58 1.69 10.53
C GLN A 255 -7.76 2.45 9.92
N ALA A 256 -8.65 1.79 9.17
CA ALA A 256 -9.85 2.46 8.65
C ALA A 256 -10.74 3.00 9.79
N ARG A 257 -10.88 2.25 10.90
CA ARG A 257 -11.58 2.72 12.11
C ARG A 257 -10.86 3.89 12.78
N SER A 258 -9.52 3.88 12.80
CA SER A 258 -8.73 4.97 13.37
C SER A 258 -8.90 6.27 12.56
N ILE A 259 -9.05 6.19 11.22
CA ILE A 259 -9.43 7.35 10.40
C ILE A 259 -10.79 7.89 10.84
N ALA A 260 -11.80 7.03 10.95
CA ALA A 260 -13.13 7.46 11.36
C ALA A 260 -13.12 8.10 12.75
N ARG A 261 -12.39 7.53 13.71
CA ARG A 261 -12.24 8.07 15.07
C ARG A 261 -11.55 9.44 15.06
N PHE A 262 -10.49 9.61 14.27
CA PHE A 262 -9.82 10.88 14.08
C PHE A 262 -10.73 11.95 13.48
N LEU A 263 -11.46 11.63 12.42
CA LEU A 263 -12.41 12.56 11.80
C LEU A 263 -13.49 13.01 12.79
N ASN A 264 -13.94 12.12 13.67
CA ASN A 264 -14.90 12.43 14.72
C ASN A 264 -14.28 13.12 15.97
N GLY A 265 -12.99 13.44 15.97
CA GLY A 265 -12.31 14.12 17.08
C GLY A 265 -12.07 13.25 18.32
N LEU A 266 -12.06 11.92 18.16
CA LEU A 266 -11.93 10.97 19.29
C LEU A 266 -10.49 10.57 19.61
N GLU A 267 -9.58 10.65 18.63
CA GLU A 267 -8.15 10.34 18.80
C GLU A 267 -7.33 10.95 17.66
N ASP A 268 -6.01 11.10 17.84
CA ASP A 268 -5.12 11.42 16.74
C ASP A 268 -4.88 10.21 15.83
N TYR A 269 -4.83 10.46 14.51
CA TYR A 269 -4.46 9.42 13.57
C TYR A 269 -2.95 9.18 13.57
N LYS A 270 -2.56 7.91 13.68
CA LYS A 270 -1.18 7.46 13.51
C LYS A 270 -1.13 6.44 12.37
N PRO A 271 -0.24 6.61 11.38
CA PRO A 271 -0.17 5.68 10.25
C PRO A 271 0.36 4.32 10.69
N PHE A 272 -0.02 3.27 9.96
CA PHE A 272 0.56 1.94 10.14
C PHE A 272 2.04 1.96 9.73
N LYS A 273 2.88 1.47 10.64
CA LYS A 273 4.33 1.40 10.46
C LYS A 273 4.81 -0.02 10.71
N ILE A 274 5.58 -0.57 9.77
CA ILE A 274 6.33 -1.80 9.97
C ILE A 274 7.41 -1.49 11.01
N LEU A 275 7.54 -2.39 12.00
CA LEU A 275 8.61 -2.32 12.98
C LEU A 275 9.89 -2.96 12.42
N TRP A 276 11.03 -2.35 12.76
CA TRP A 276 12.37 -2.80 12.43
C TRP A 276 12.86 -3.87 13.43
#